data_AF-A0A523KEP4-F1
#
_entry.id   AF-A0A523KEP4-F1
#
_cell.length_a   1.000
_cell.length_b   1.000
_cell.length_c   1.000
_cell.angle_alpha   90.00
_cell.angle_beta   90.00
_cell.angle_gamma   90.00
#
_symmetry.space_group_name_H-M   'P 1'
#
loop_
_entity.id
_entity.type
_entity.pdbx_description
1 polymer ?
#
loop_
_entity_poly.entity_id
_entity_poly.type
_entity_poly.pdbx_seq_one_letter_code
_entity_poly.pdbx_strand_id
1 'polypeptide(L)'
;MMKNLRELAREYAQNNIDRESYRNSRRKLIQGICAGEIEVKAHEYLAPLETFSEELDDTTENIITEIVQQAKNTKPVAAIPKKPETPQAKVELKPAPSPAESSAGNFKQKNILIGAGTIIVLSILILVILLFPTVEDKPSTNIDRPIVQSSAGQGLIIDFLQQKNWTQENLDVFVTSWQQMSAQEQT
;
A
#
# COMPACT_ATOMS: atom_id res chain seq x y z
N MET A 1 -10.00 14.39 -20.58
CA MET A 1 -10.23 12.99 -20.15
C MET A 1 -9.21 12.63 -19.09
N MET A 2 -9.65 12.15 -17.93
CA MET A 2 -8.75 11.62 -16.91
C MET A 2 -8.29 10.22 -17.35
N LYS A 3 -6.98 9.97 -17.38
CA LYS A 3 -6.41 8.69 -17.81
C LYS A 3 -6.62 7.62 -16.75
N ASN A 4 -6.83 6.38 -17.15
CA ASN A 4 -6.86 5.24 -16.21
C ASN A 4 -5.46 4.98 -15.63
N LEU A 5 -5.38 4.43 -14.41
CA LEU A 5 -4.17 3.92 -13.77
C LEU A 5 -3.34 3.01 -14.70
N ARG A 6 -4.00 2.17 -15.52
CA ARG A 6 -3.35 1.31 -16.52
C ARG A 6 -2.68 2.11 -17.64
N GLU A 7 -3.33 3.16 -18.14
CA GLU A 7 -2.75 4.04 -19.17
C GLU A 7 -1.57 4.84 -18.62
N LEU A 8 -1.71 5.35 -17.40
CA LEU A 8 -0.65 6.07 -16.70
C LEU A 8 0.62 5.21 -16.55
N ALA A 9 0.45 3.94 -16.17
CA ALA A 9 1.55 3.00 -16.06
C ALA A 9 2.19 2.69 -17.41
N ARG A 10 1.39 2.57 -18.48
CA ARG A 10 1.86 2.37 -19.85
C ARG A 10 2.71 3.55 -20.33
N GLU A 11 2.26 4.78 -20.12
CA GLU A 11 2.99 5.98 -20.52
C GLU A 11 4.32 6.12 -19.78
N TYR A 12 4.34 5.79 -18.49
CA TYR A 12 5.58 5.77 -17.72
C TYR A 12 6.56 4.71 -18.23
N ALA A 13 6.07 3.49 -18.52
CA ALA A 13 6.88 2.41 -19.09
C ALA A 13 7.45 2.76 -20.48
N GLN A 14 6.74 3.59 -21.24
CA GLN A 14 7.19 4.10 -22.55
C GLN A 14 8.10 5.33 -22.45
N ASN A 15 8.45 5.80 -21.23
CA ASN A 15 9.17 7.05 -20.98
C ASN A 15 8.49 8.32 -21.55
N ASN A 16 7.16 8.28 -21.78
CA ASN A 16 6.39 9.44 -22.25
C ASN A 16 6.11 10.44 -21.13
N ILE A 17 6.18 9.99 -19.87
CA ILE A 17 6.05 10.81 -18.68
C ILE A 17 7.20 10.50 -17.72
N ASP A 18 7.68 11.50 -16.99
CA ASP A 18 8.70 11.32 -15.98
C ASP A 18 8.13 10.68 -14.69
N ARG A 19 9.04 10.23 -13.82
CA ARG A 19 8.71 9.55 -12.57
C ARG A 19 7.87 10.40 -11.63
N GLU A 20 8.12 11.70 -11.55
CA GLU A 20 7.41 12.60 -10.65
C GLU A 20 6.01 12.90 -11.16
N SER A 21 5.87 13.17 -12.47
CA SER A 21 4.59 13.31 -13.15
C SER A 21 3.72 12.07 -13.00
N TYR A 22 4.30 10.86 -13.12
CA TYR A 22 3.59 9.61 -12.86
C TYR A 22 3.10 9.52 -11.40
N ARG A 23 3.96 9.81 -10.41
CA ARG A 23 3.57 9.76 -8.98
C ARG A 23 2.47 10.75 -8.64
N ASN A 24 2.57 11.97 -9.15
CA ASN A 24 1.58 13.02 -8.90
C ASN A 24 0.24 12.68 -9.55
N SER A 25 0.26 12.22 -10.79
CA SER A 25 -0.96 11.82 -11.51
C SER A 25 -1.61 10.60 -10.85
N ARG A 26 -0.82 9.60 -10.41
CA ARG A 26 -1.31 8.43 -9.67
C ARG A 26 -1.94 8.84 -8.33
N ARG A 27 -1.33 9.77 -7.58
CA ARG A 27 -1.88 10.26 -6.30
C ARG A 27 -3.23 10.96 -6.51
N LYS A 28 -3.33 11.85 -7.50
CA LYS A 28 -4.58 12.54 -7.86
C LYS A 28 -5.68 11.56 -8.22
N LEU A 29 -5.35 10.55 -9.03
CA LEU A 29 -6.31 9.52 -9.44
C LEU A 29 -6.82 8.72 -8.23
N ILE A 30 -5.92 8.22 -7.37
CA ILE A 30 -6.31 7.47 -6.17
C ILE A 30 -7.15 8.34 -5.24
N GLN A 31 -6.77 9.60 -5.04
CA GLN A 31 -7.51 10.53 -4.21
C GLN A 31 -8.92 10.79 -4.75
N GLY A 32 -9.07 10.98 -6.07
CA GLY A 32 -10.39 11.14 -6.70
C GLY A 32 -11.27 9.90 -6.61
N ILE A 33 -10.67 8.69 -6.68
CA ILE A 33 -11.39 7.43 -6.43
C ILE A 33 -11.87 7.36 -4.98
N CYS A 34 -10.98 7.65 -4.01
CA CYS A 34 -11.33 7.64 -2.59
C CYS A 34 -12.37 8.71 -2.21
N ALA A 35 -12.36 9.85 -2.90
CA ALA A 35 -13.33 10.93 -2.72
C ALA A 35 -14.69 10.64 -3.40
N GLY A 36 -14.79 9.57 -4.20
CA GLY A 36 -16.00 9.28 -4.99
C GLY A 36 -16.19 10.19 -6.21
N GLU A 37 -15.19 11.02 -6.55
CA GLU A 37 -15.22 11.91 -7.73
C GLU A 37 -15.03 11.13 -9.04
N ILE A 38 -14.33 9.99 -8.97
CA ILE A 38 -14.02 9.13 -10.12
C ILE A 38 -14.76 7.81 -9.94
N GLU A 39 -15.76 7.58 -10.79
CA GLU A 39 -16.49 6.32 -10.82
C GLU A 39 -15.60 5.17 -11.33
N VAL A 40 -15.38 4.17 -10.48
CA VAL A 40 -14.67 2.95 -10.85
C VAL A 40 -15.69 1.91 -11.30
N LYS A 41 -15.76 1.65 -12.61
CA LYS A 41 -16.57 0.57 -13.16
C LYS A 41 -16.02 -0.77 -12.69
N ALA A 42 -16.72 -1.42 -11.76
CA ALA A 42 -16.42 -2.79 -11.38
C ALA A 42 -16.46 -3.66 -12.64
N HIS A 43 -15.35 -4.31 -12.97
CA HIS A 43 -15.40 -5.40 -13.92
C HIS A 43 -15.93 -6.59 -13.15
N GLU A 44 -17.11 -7.08 -13.56
CA GLU A 44 -17.54 -8.41 -13.18
C GLU A 44 -16.54 -9.39 -13.77
N TYR A 45 -15.68 -9.92 -12.91
CA TYR A 45 -14.90 -11.09 -13.25
C TYR A 45 -15.86 -12.26 -13.22
N LEU A 46 -15.88 -13.03 -14.31
CA LEU A 46 -16.57 -14.32 -14.30
C LEU A 46 -16.01 -15.15 -13.14
N ALA A 47 -16.89 -15.84 -12.44
CA ALA A 47 -16.47 -16.80 -11.41
C ALA A 47 -15.39 -17.70 -12.03
N PRO A 48 -14.27 -17.96 -11.32
CA PRO A 48 -13.29 -18.93 -11.77
C PRO A 48 -14.03 -20.18 -12.19
N LEU A 49 -13.88 -20.59 -13.46
CA LEU A 49 -14.39 -21.87 -13.90
C LEU A 49 -13.78 -22.89 -12.94
N GLU A 50 -14.63 -23.57 -12.17
CA GLU A 50 -14.21 -24.74 -11.42
C GLU A 50 -13.63 -25.69 -12.47
N THR A 51 -12.31 -25.69 -12.57
CA THR A 51 -11.59 -26.60 -13.43
C THR A 51 -11.85 -27.97 -12.85
N PHE A 52 -12.83 -28.65 -13.44
CA PHE A 52 -12.87 -30.07 -13.71
C PHE A 52 -11.85 -30.85 -12.85
N SER A 53 -12.28 -31.29 -11.67
CA SER A 53 -11.72 -32.46 -11.00
C SER A 53 -12.05 -33.71 -11.81
N GLU A 54 -11.68 -33.72 -13.08
CA GLU A 54 -11.88 -34.84 -13.99
C GLU A 54 -10.53 -35.56 -14.06
N GLU A 55 -10.50 -36.69 -13.35
CA GLU A 55 -9.56 -37.81 -13.46
C GLU A 55 -8.31 -37.54 -14.31
N LEU A 56 -7.20 -37.32 -13.62
CA LEU A 56 -5.87 -37.58 -14.18
C LEU A 56 -5.79 -39.08 -14.52
N ASP A 57 -6.16 -39.45 -15.74
CA ASP A 57 -5.69 -40.69 -16.35
C ASP A 57 -4.17 -40.58 -16.55
N ASP A 58 -3.44 -41.62 -16.14
CA ASP A 58 -1.98 -41.78 -15.97
C ASP A 58 -1.10 -41.57 -17.25
N THR A 59 -1.58 -40.87 -18.27
CA THR A 59 -0.89 -40.77 -19.57
C THR A 59 -0.09 -39.46 -19.76
N THR A 60 -0.07 -38.55 -18.78
CA THR A 60 0.51 -37.19 -18.95
C THR A 60 1.93 -37.00 -18.40
N GLU A 61 2.54 -37.98 -17.72
CA GLU A 61 3.96 -37.89 -17.31
C GLU A 61 4.93 -37.76 -18.50
N ASN A 62 4.49 -38.18 -19.68
CA ASN A 62 4.91 -37.81 -21.04
C ASN A 62 5.66 -36.46 -21.27
N ILE A 63 4.98 -35.37 -20.87
CA ILE A 63 5.13 -34.06 -21.52
C ILE A 63 5.93 -33.08 -20.65
N ILE A 64 5.90 -33.25 -19.33
CA ILE A 64 6.56 -32.34 -18.39
C ILE A 64 8.09 -32.49 -18.45
N THR A 65 8.61 -33.69 -18.78
CA THR A 65 10.06 -33.93 -18.88
C THR A 65 10.68 -33.24 -20.10
N GLU A 66 9.94 -33.07 -21.21
CA GLU A 66 10.47 -32.46 -22.44
C GLU A 66 10.65 -30.93 -22.31
N ILE A 67 9.78 -30.26 -21.56
CA ILE A 67 9.85 -28.80 -21.35
C ILE A 67 11.03 -28.42 -20.44
N VAL A 68 11.37 -29.25 -19.45
CA VAL A 68 12.51 -29.01 -18.54
C VAL A 68 13.85 -29.21 -19.25
N GLN A 69 13.93 -30.08 -20.26
CA GLN A 69 15.17 -30.30 -21.02
C GLN A 69 15.50 -29.11 -21.95
N GLN A 70 14.50 -28.41 -22.47
CA GLN A 70 14.70 -27.30 -23.41
C GLN A 70 15.22 -26.01 -22.74
N ALA A 71 14.94 -25.81 -21.44
CA ALA A 71 15.42 -24.65 -20.68
C ALA A 71 16.94 -24.67 -20.39
N LYS A 72 17.59 -25.85 -20.42
CA LYS A 72 19.03 -25.99 -20.15
C LYS A 72 19.95 -25.67 -21.33
N ASN A 73 19.41 -25.49 -22.54
CA ASN A 73 20.19 -25.21 -23.75
C ASN A 73 20.20 -23.72 -24.18
N THR A 74 19.65 -22.82 -23.36
CA THR A 74 19.72 -21.37 -23.65
C THR A 74 21.08 -20.83 -23.25
N LYS A 75 21.97 -20.79 -24.23
CA LYS A 75 23.29 -20.13 -24.23
C LYS A 75 23.21 -18.74 -23.55
N PRO A 76 24.05 -18.43 -22.55
CA PRO A 76 24.03 -17.14 -21.88
C PRO A 76 24.51 -16.05 -22.84
N VAL A 77 23.57 -15.23 -23.32
CA VAL A 77 23.89 -14.01 -24.07
C VAL A 77 24.33 -12.94 -23.07
N ALA A 78 25.64 -12.73 -23.05
CA ALA A 78 26.36 -11.47 -22.96
C ALA A 78 25.76 -10.32 -22.11
N ALA A 79 26.53 -9.98 -21.08
CA ALA A 79 26.86 -8.62 -20.67
C ALA A 79 25.73 -7.73 -20.13
N ILE A 80 25.61 -7.77 -18.80
CA ILE A 80 25.06 -6.69 -17.98
C ILE A 80 25.87 -5.40 -18.25
N PRO A 81 25.26 -4.30 -18.74
CA PRO A 81 25.95 -3.03 -18.84
C PRO A 81 26.19 -2.45 -17.44
N LYS A 82 27.47 -2.14 -17.18
CA LYS A 82 27.98 -1.46 -15.99
C LYS A 82 27.15 -0.21 -15.65
N LYS A 83 26.66 -0.19 -14.42
CA LYS A 83 26.21 0.98 -13.67
C LYS A 83 27.27 2.10 -13.76
N PRO A 84 26.93 3.34 -14.17
CA PRO A 84 27.89 4.44 -14.14
C PRO A 84 28.21 4.81 -12.69
N GLU A 85 29.49 4.78 -12.38
CA GLU A 85 30.11 5.24 -11.14
C GLU A 85 30.00 6.78 -11.06
N THR A 86 29.37 7.26 -10.00
CA THR A 86 29.34 8.68 -9.65
C THR A 86 30.72 9.07 -9.10
N PRO A 87 31.39 10.12 -9.63
CA PRO A 87 32.65 10.60 -9.07
C PRO A 87 32.41 11.23 -7.68
N GLN A 88 33.04 10.65 -6.65
CA GLN A 88 33.19 11.31 -5.35
C GLN A 88 34.20 12.44 -5.48
N ALA A 89 33.72 13.68 -5.49
CA ALA A 89 34.57 14.85 -5.33
C ALA A 89 35.03 14.95 -3.87
N LYS A 90 36.32 14.64 -3.69
CA LYS A 90 37.13 14.92 -2.50
C LYS A 90 37.21 16.45 -2.30
N VAL A 91 36.54 16.97 -1.29
CA VAL A 91 36.72 18.36 -0.84
C VAL A 91 37.70 18.37 0.34
N GLU A 92 38.82 19.01 0.09
CA GLU A 92 39.95 19.24 0.98
C GLU A 92 39.58 20.23 2.09
N LEU A 93 39.73 19.81 3.36
CA LEU A 93 39.64 20.71 4.52
C LEU A 93 40.85 21.65 4.52
N LYS A 94 40.59 22.96 4.58
CA LYS A 94 41.59 23.97 4.96
C LYS A 94 41.12 24.71 6.23
N PRO A 95 42.02 24.95 7.22
CA PRO A 95 41.65 25.50 8.51
C PRO A 95 41.45 27.03 8.48
N ALA A 96 40.75 27.48 9.52
CA ALA A 96 40.29 28.84 9.81
C ALA A 96 41.35 29.94 9.75
N PRO A 97 40.89 31.20 9.64
CA PRO A 97 41.01 32.06 10.81
C PRO A 97 39.70 32.79 11.18
N SER A 98 39.50 32.93 12.48
CA SER A 98 38.61 33.88 13.18
C SER A 98 39.37 35.20 13.41
N PRO A 99 38.80 36.29 13.97
CA PRO A 99 37.47 36.91 13.88
C PRO A 99 37.55 38.39 13.41
N ALA A 100 36.45 39.01 12.95
CA ALA A 100 36.07 40.39 13.28
C ALA A 100 34.84 40.88 12.46
N GLU A 101 34.05 41.73 13.14
CA GLU A 101 33.16 42.77 12.61
C GLU A 101 31.74 42.41 12.09
N SER A 102 30.79 42.56 13.02
CA SER A 102 29.73 43.59 12.96
C SER A 102 29.04 43.82 11.60
N SER A 103 27.84 43.26 11.44
CA SER A 103 26.78 43.95 10.70
C SER A 103 25.41 43.61 11.29
N ALA A 104 24.90 44.54 12.10
CA ALA A 104 23.50 44.60 12.46
C ALA A 104 22.70 45.00 11.21
N GLY A 105 21.94 44.05 10.64
CA GLY A 105 21.15 44.27 9.43
C GLY A 105 19.83 43.53 9.46
N ASN A 106 18.80 44.22 9.96
CA ASN A 106 17.36 44.04 9.73
C ASN A 106 16.89 42.74 9.03
N PHE A 107 16.51 41.73 9.82
CA PHE A 107 15.84 40.52 9.31
C PHE A 107 14.72 40.03 10.23
N LYS A 108 13.79 40.91 10.64
CA LYS A 108 12.59 40.46 11.38
C LYS A 108 11.38 41.33 11.04
N GLN A 109 10.63 40.97 10.01
CA GLN A 109 9.22 41.38 9.90
C GLN A 109 8.37 40.54 8.92
N LYS A 110 8.96 39.86 7.92
CA LYS A 110 8.16 39.04 6.98
C LYS A 110 7.73 37.66 7.48
N ASN A 111 8.37 37.12 8.53
CA ASN A 111 8.06 35.77 9.04
C ASN A 111 7.01 35.74 10.16
N ILE A 112 6.57 36.90 10.67
CA ILE A 112 5.53 36.97 11.72
C ILE A 112 4.12 36.85 11.12
N LEU A 113 3.93 37.29 9.87
CA LEU A 113 2.63 37.24 9.20
C LEU A 113 2.18 35.79 8.89
N ILE A 114 3.14 34.89 8.61
CA ILE A 114 2.85 33.47 8.31
C ILE A 114 2.45 32.72 9.60
N GLY A 115 3.04 33.07 10.74
CA GLY A 115 2.71 32.44 12.03
C GLY A 115 1.26 32.70 12.47
N ALA A 116 0.76 33.93 12.30
CA ALA A 116 -0.61 34.28 12.66
C ALA A 116 -1.67 33.50 11.85
N GLY A 117 -1.41 33.25 10.56
CA GLY A 117 -2.32 32.49 9.70
C GLY A 117 -2.49 31.05 10.17
N THR A 118 -1.40 30.39 10.58
CA THR A 118 -1.47 29.00 11.06
C THR A 118 -2.28 28.84 12.34
N ILE A 119 -2.21 29.82 13.26
CA ILE A 119 -2.98 29.80 14.52
C ILE A 119 -4.48 29.95 14.22
N ILE A 120 -4.86 30.82 13.28
CA ILE A 120 -6.27 31.01 12.89
C ILE A 120 -6.84 29.73 12.26
N VAL A 121 -6.09 29.07 11.36
CA VAL A 121 -6.53 27.83 10.72
C VAL A 121 -6.68 26.70 11.74
N LEU A 122 -5.75 26.56 12.69
CA LEU A 122 -5.84 25.57 13.78
C LEU A 122 -7.03 25.82 14.69
N SER A 123 -7.30 27.09 15.07
CA SER A 123 -8.49 27.42 15.87
C SER A 123 -9.79 27.11 15.14
N ILE A 124 -9.89 27.39 13.84
CA ILE A 124 -11.07 27.04 13.05
C ILE A 124 -11.24 25.52 12.97
N LEU A 125 -10.15 24.77 12.75
CA LEU A 125 -10.19 23.31 12.70
C LEU A 125 -10.71 22.71 14.03
N ILE A 126 -10.22 23.22 15.17
CA ILE A 126 -10.67 22.79 16.50
C ILE A 126 -12.14 23.15 16.72
N LEU A 127 -12.57 24.36 16.33
CA LEU A 127 -13.96 24.79 16.44
C LEU A 127 -14.89 23.88 15.60
N VAL A 128 -14.46 23.50 14.39
CA VAL A 128 -15.18 22.56 13.54
C VAL A 128 -15.31 21.20 14.21
N ILE A 129 -14.23 20.65 14.80
CA ILE A 129 -14.28 19.39 15.55
C ILE A 129 -15.22 19.47 16.75
N LEU A 130 -15.31 20.62 17.43
CA LEU A 130 -16.24 20.80 18.55
C LEU A 130 -17.70 21.00 18.11
N LEU A 131 -17.94 21.54 16.92
CA LEU A 131 -19.28 21.77 16.38
C LEU A 131 -19.88 20.53 15.71
N PHE A 132 -19.04 19.60 15.24
CA PHE A 132 -19.47 18.27 14.81
C PHE A 132 -19.24 17.31 15.97
N PRO A 133 -20.24 17.06 16.84
CA PRO A 133 -20.13 16.00 17.82
C PRO A 133 -19.81 14.72 17.04
N THR A 134 -18.60 14.20 17.25
CA THR A 134 -18.27 12.82 16.90
C THR A 134 -19.39 11.99 17.50
N VAL A 135 -20.23 11.43 16.63
CA VAL A 135 -21.22 10.44 17.01
C VAL A 135 -20.39 9.28 17.52
N GLU A 136 -20.14 9.31 18.83
CA GLU A 136 -19.62 8.20 19.58
C GLU A 136 -20.72 7.15 19.48
N ASP A 137 -20.57 6.24 18.52
CA ASP A 137 -21.47 5.12 18.27
C ASP A 137 -21.55 4.30 19.55
N LYS A 138 -22.48 4.68 20.43
CA LYS A 138 -23.04 3.80 21.44
C LYS A 138 -23.69 2.64 20.70
N PRO A 139 -23.24 1.38 20.87
CA PRO A 139 -23.96 0.25 20.31
C PRO A 139 -25.20 0.04 21.18
N SER A 140 -26.31 0.66 20.78
CA SER A 140 -27.63 0.35 21.32
C SER A 140 -28.62 0.38 20.18
N THR A 141 -28.46 -0.58 19.28
CA THR A 141 -29.56 -1.03 18.44
C THR A 141 -29.68 -2.54 18.59
N ASN A 142 -30.65 -2.89 19.44
CA ASN A 142 -31.42 -4.12 19.38
C ASN A 142 -31.88 -4.31 17.93
N ILE A 143 -31.08 -5.01 17.14
CA ILE A 143 -31.54 -5.59 15.89
C ILE A 143 -31.67 -7.08 16.21
N ASP A 144 -32.91 -7.56 16.24
CA ASP A 144 -33.26 -8.95 15.98
C ASP A 144 -32.72 -9.33 14.59
N ARG A 145 -31.40 -9.49 14.50
CA ARG A 145 -30.78 -10.28 13.44
C ARG A 145 -30.89 -11.71 13.90
N PRO A 146 -31.24 -12.65 13.00
CA PRO A 146 -31.03 -14.06 13.32
C PRO A 146 -29.58 -14.18 13.79
N ILE A 147 -29.41 -14.64 15.03
CA ILE A 147 -28.09 -14.95 15.59
C ILE A 147 -27.61 -16.12 14.76
N VAL A 148 -26.98 -15.83 13.62
CA VAL A 148 -26.08 -16.75 12.96
C VAL A 148 -25.05 -17.00 14.03
N GLN A 149 -25.13 -18.16 14.67
CA GLN A 149 -24.15 -18.58 15.66
C GLN A 149 -22.81 -18.52 14.95
N SER A 150 -22.05 -17.45 15.22
CA SER A 150 -20.69 -17.34 14.73
C SER A 150 -19.96 -18.59 15.20
N SER A 151 -19.47 -19.38 14.24
CA SER A 151 -18.70 -20.56 14.58
C SER A 151 -17.47 -20.12 15.39
N ALA A 152 -16.99 -21.02 16.24
CA ALA A 152 -15.84 -20.72 17.07
C ALA A 152 -14.64 -20.26 16.22
N GLY A 153 -14.48 -20.80 15.01
CA GLY A 153 -13.48 -20.36 14.03
C GLY A 153 -13.68 -18.92 13.57
N GLN A 154 -14.92 -18.48 13.32
CA GLN A 154 -15.18 -17.09 12.95
C GLN A 154 -14.76 -16.13 14.08
N GLY A 155 -14.98 -16.51 15.35
CA GLY A 155 -14.48 -15.77 16.51
C GLY A 155 -12.95 -15.68 16.53
N LEU A 156 -12.27 -16.81 16.31
CA LEU A 156 -10.80 -16.87 16.27
C LEU A 156 -10.21 -15.95 15.17
N ILE A 157 -10.82 -15.91 13.99
CA ILE A 157 -10.40 -15.05 12.88
C ILE A 157 -10.57 -13.58 13.26
N ILE A 158 -11.73 -13.22 13.82
CA ILE A 158 -12.02 -11.84 14.23
C ILE A 158 -11.00 -11.38 15.28
N ASP A 159 -10.75 -12.21 16.30
CA ASP A 159 -9.81 -11.90 17.37
C ASP A 159 -8.38 -11.73 16.84
N PHE A 160 -7.93 -12.62 15.95
CA PHE A 160 -6.62 -12.52 15.30
C PHE A 160 -6.46 -11.22 14.49
N LEU A 161 -7.47 -10.86 13.70
CA LEU A 161 -7.46 -9.63 12.90
C LEU A 161 -7.50 -8.36 13.76
N GLN A 162 -8.23 -8.37 14.87
CA GLN A 162 -8.33 -7.23 15.78
C GLN A 162 -7.05 -6.95 16.54
N GLN A 163 -6.27 -7.98 16.89
CA GLN A 163 -5.00 -7.82 17.60
C GLN A 163 -3.94 -7.07 16.77
N LYS A 164 -4.05 -7.07 15.43
CA LYS A 164 -3.15 -6.37 14.50
C LYS A 164 -1.66 -6.67 14.71
N ASN A 165 -1.34 -7.79 15.35
CA ASN A 165 0.03 -8.20 15.64
C ASN A 165 0.37 -9.49 14.86
N TRP A 166 0.98 -9.31 13.69
CA TRP A 166 1.19 -10.33 12.67
C TRP A 166 2.60 -10.94 12.77
N THR A 167 3.12 -11.09 13.99
CA THR A 167 4.40 -11.76 14.22
C THR A 167 4.27 -13.25 13.95
N GLN A 168 5.40 -13.90 13.64
CA GLN A 168 5.44 -15.34 13.40
C GLN A 168 4.89 -16.14 14.59
N GLU A 169 5.21 -15.73 15.81
CA GLU A 169 4.71 -16.36 17.04
C GLU A 169 3.17 -16.33 17.13
N ASN A 170 2.54 -15.19 16.84
CA ASN A 170 1.08 -15.07 16.87
C ASN A 170 0.40 -15.83 15.73
N LEU A 171 1.04 -15.90 14.56
CA LEU A 171 0.59 -16.73 13.45
C LEU A 171 0.63 -18.21 13.83
N ASP A 172 1.71 -18.68 14.46
CA ASP A 172 1.83 -20.07 14.90
C ASP A 172 0.78 -20.41 15.97
N VAL A 173 0.51 -19.49 16.91
CA VAL A 173 -0.57 -19.64 17.90
C VAL A 173 -1.92 -19.73 17.21
N PHE A 174 -2.21 -18.83 16.26
CA PHE A 174 -3.46 -18.85 15.50
C PHE A 174 -3.65 -20.16 14.73
N VAL A 175 -2.63 -20.60 13.98
CA VAL A 175 -2.68 -21.85 13.20
C VAL A 175 -2.89 -23.05 14.12
N THR A 176 -2.19 -23.09 15.26
CA THR A 176 -2.35 -24.16 16.25
C THR A 176 -3.78 -24.20 16.79
N SER A 177 -4.34 -23.04 17.17
CA SER A 177 -5.73 -22.95 17.63
C SER A 177 -6.73 -23.33 16.54
N TRP A 178 -6.49 -22.93 15.28
CA TRP A 178 -7.33 -23.28 14.14
C TRP A 178 -7.31 -24.79 13.85
N GLN A 179 -6.15 -25.44 13.92
CA GLN A 179 -6.01 -26.88 13.71
C GLN A 179 -6.63 -27.73 14.82
N GLN A 180 -6.73 -27.19 16.04
CA GLN A 180 -7.40 -27.87 17.15
C GLN A 180 -8.92 -27.84 17.03
N MET A 181 -9.48 -26.99 16.16
CA MET A 181 -10.92 -26.91 15.92
C MET A 181 -11.40 -28.03 15.01
N SER A 182 -12.61 -28.52 15.28
CA SER A 182 -13.29 -29.49 14.42
C SER A 182 -13.72 -28.85 13.09
N ALA A 183 -13.95 -29.67 12.06
CA ALA A 183 -14.38 -29.18 10.76
C ALA A 183 -15.72 -28.39 10.81
N GLN A 184 -16.62 -28.73 11.75
CA GLN A 184 -17.86 -27.97 11.95
C GLN A 184 -17.65 -26.58 12.58
N GLU A 185 -16.55 -26.39 13.32
CA GLU A 185 -16.22 -25.13 13.98
C GLU A 185 -15.43 -24.18 13.09
N GLN A 186 -14.82 -24.69 12.01
CA GLN A 186 -14.04 -23.92 11.04
C GLN A 186 -14.90 -23.25 9.96
N THR A 187 -16.12 -23.75 9.72
CA THR A 187 -17.09 -23.21 8.74
C THR A 187 -17.97 -22.12 9.32
#